data_AF-A0A2B4RWP0-F1
#
_entry.id   AF-A0A2B4RWP0-F1
#
_cell.length_a   1.000
_cell.length_b   1.000
_cell.length_c   1.000
_cell.angle_alpha   90.00
_cell.angle_beta   90.00
_cell.angle_gamma   90.00
#
_symmetry.space_group_name_H-M   'P 1'
#
loop_
_entity.id
_entity.type
_entity.pdbx_description
1 polymer ?
#
loop_
_entity_poly.entity_id
_entity_poly.type
_entity_poly.pdbx_seq_one_letter_code
_entity_poly.pdbx_strand_id
1 'polypeptide(L)'
;MYSQKRVLTLEMDKDTLRELFGEKTANLTKETTEDEIKRIYDERSGGYDQEQLAARVAYHKPLIECFHKALKEVFQDKQKDQIKIIDAAAGTGLMGVELKKLEYTNISALDISPKMLNEAKKKNIYKDFICASLCRKPIPEIETGQFDALVCGGSLVEGRIGPSGFAEMIRMVRTAEDMPKETLGFVYKVLKN
;
A
#
# COMPACT_ATOMS: atom_id res chain seq x y z
N MET A 1 10.59 -22.91 -25.60
CA MET A 1 9.87 -21.71 -26.05
C MET A 1 9.38 -20.97 -24.82
N TYR A 2 10.04 -19.88 -24.42
CA TYR A 2 9.60 -19.06 -23.27
C TYR A 2 8.38 -18.25 -23.70
N SER A 3 7.25 -18.48 -23.05
CA SER A 3 6.03 -17.69 -23.22
C SER A 3 6.31 -16.24 -22.79
N GLN A 4 6.16 -15.29 -23.71
CA GLN A 4 6.18 -13.86 -23.40
C GLN A 4 5.04 -13.55 -22.44
N LYS A 5 5.35 -13.32 -21.17
CA LYS A 5 4.40 -12.71 -20.23
C LYS A 5 4.09 -11.29 -20.72
N ARG A 6 2.83 -11.04 -21.05
CA ARG A 6 2.34 -9.68 -21.36
C ARG A 6 2.10 -8.98 -20.02
N VAL A 7 2.92 -7.99 -19.69
CA VAL A 7 2.61 -7.04 -18.61
C VAL A 7 1.59 -6.05 -19.17
N LEU A 8 0.38 -6.07 -18.64
CA LEU A 8 -0.61 -5.03 -18.92
C LEU A 8 -0.31 -3.84 -18.01
N THR A 9 0.41 -2.85 -18.54
CA THR A 9 0.57 -1.56 -17.89
C THR A 9 -0.63 -0.70 -18.27
N LEU A 10 -1.49 -0.35 -17.31
CA LEU A 10 -2.47 0.71 -17.51
C LEU A 10 -1.73 2.04 -17.32
N GLU A 11 -1.30 2.64 -18.43
CA GLU A 11 -0.88 4.04 -18.41
C GLU A 11 -2.14 4.89 -18.36
N MET A 12 -2.31 5.60 -17.24
CA MET A 12 -3.33 6.63 -17.14
C MET A 12 -2.77 7.91 -17.77
N ASP A 13 -3.55 8.55 -18.62
CA ASP A 13 -3.17 9.85 -19.16
C ASP A 13 -3.13 10.92 -18.06
N LYS A 14 -2.41 12.02 -18.32
CA LYS A 14 -2.22 13.08 -17.34
C LYS A 14 -3.52 13.77 -16.92
N ASP A 15 -4.53 13.81 -17.79
CA ASP A 15 -5.80 14.47 -17.48
C ASP A 15 -6.61 13.61 -16.51
N THR A 16 -6.65 12.29 -16.73
CA THR A 16 -7.21 11.34 -15.76
C THR A 16 -6.45 11.39 -14.42
N LEU A 17 -5.12 11.52 -14.44
CA LEU A 17 -4.34 11.69 -13.21
C LEU A 17 -4.66 12.99 -12.48
N ARG A 18 -4.86 14.09 -13.21
CA ARG A 18 -5.26 15.39 -12.66
C ARG A 18 -6.65 15.31 -12.03
N GLU A 19 -7.58 14.60 -12.68
CA GLU A 19 -8.95 14.43 -12.17
C GLU A 19 -8.98 13.60 -10.89
N LEU A 20 -8.31 12.44 -10.87
CA LEU A 20 -8.37 11.52 -9.72
C LEU A 20 -7.46 11.93 -8.57
N PHE A 21 -6.31 12.50 -8.89
CA PHE A 21 -5.25 12.76 -7.91
C PHE A 21 -4.86 14.23 -7.83
N GLY A 22 -5.51 15.16 -8.51
CA GLY A 22 -5.23 16.59 -8.43
C GLY A 22 -3.96 17.03 -9.17
N GLU A 23 -3.93 18.31 -9.56
CA GLU A 23 -2.89 18.86 -10.45
C GLU A 23 -1.46 18.72 -9.90
N LYS A 24 -1.26 18.98 -8.60
CA LYS A 24 0.07 18.89 -7.98
C LYS A 24 0.66 17.48 -8.03
N THR A 25 -0.17 16.45 -7.86
CA THR A 25 0.30 15.05 -7.89
C THR A 25 0.48 14.55 -9.31
N ALA A 26 -0.34 15.01 -10.27
CA ALA A 26 -0.17 14.68 -11.68
C ALA A 26 1.07 15.32 -12.33
N ASN A 27 1.69 16.30 -11.67
CA ASN A 27 2.93 16.95 -12.12
C ASN A 27 4.19 16.38 -11.44
N LEU A 28 4.05 15.38 -10.56
CA LEU A 28 5.21 14.68 -10.00
C LEU A 28 5.98 13.97 -11.11
N THR A 29 7.31 13.99 -11.02
CA THR A 29 8.18 13.29 -11.97
C THR A 29 9.16 12.40 -11.21
N LYS A 30 9.95 11.61 -11.93
CA LYS A 30 11.05 10.82 -11.35
C LYS A 30 12.15 11.69 -10.71
N GLU A 31 12.18 12.98 -11.05
CA GLU A 31 13.15 13.95 -10.51
C GLU A 31 12.62 14.63 -9.24
N THR A 32 11.33 14.49 -8.92
CA THR A 32 10.78 15.08 -7.70
C THR A 32 11.39 14.41 -6.47
N THR A 33 11.96 15.24 -5.61
CA THR A 33 12.61 14.78 -4.39
C THR A 33 11.59 14.27 -3.37
N GLU A 34 12.04 13.43 -2.44
CA GLU A 34 11.22 12.95 -1.33
C GLU A 34 10.63 14.08 -0.50
N ASP A 35 11.40 15.15 -0.26
CA ASP A 35 10.95 16.31 0.50
C ASP A 35 9.84 17.08 -0.23
N GLU A 36 9.92 17.18 -1.55
CA GLU A 36 8.85 17.77 -2.37
C GLU A 36 7.60 16.91 -2.37
N ILE A 37 7.74 15.59 -2.53
CA ILE A 37 6.63 14.63 -2.43
C ILE A 37 5.95 14.78 -1.06
N LYS A 38 6.74 14.77 0.01
CA LYS A 38 6.25 14.97 1.38
C LYS A 38 5.49 16.28 1.52
N ARG A 39 6.04 17.40 1.03
CA ARG A 39 5.39 18.73 1.08
C ARG A 39 4.05 18.72 0.35
N ILE A 40 3.99 18.15 -0.85
CA ILE A 40 2.75 18.09 -1.65
C ILE A 40 1.66 17.32 -0.91
N TYR A 41 1.98 16.15 -0.34
CA TYR A 41 1.00 15.39 0.42
C TYR A 41 0.65 16.05 1.77
N ASP A 42 1.62 16.69 2.43
CA ASP A 42 1.36 17.46 3.65
C ASP A 42 0.33 18.59 3.39
N GLU A 43 0.48 19.34 2.31
CA GLU A 43 -0.46 20.41 1.92
C GLU A 43 -1.87 19.90 1.61
N ARG A 44 -1.97 18.70 1.03
CA ARG A 44 -3.26 18.14 0.56
C ARG A 44 -4.04 17.37 1.60
N SER A 45 -3.37 16.89 2.65
CA SER A 45 -3.93 16.01 3.68
C SER A 45 -5.35 16.38 4.14
N GLY A 46 -5.61 17.66 4.46
CA GLY A 46 -6.90 18.10 5.01
C GLY A 46 -8.10 18.03 4.08
N GLY A 47 -7.90 17.97 2.76
CA GLY A 47 -8.97 17.90 1.74
C GLY A 47 -8.98 16.60 0.93
N TYR A 48 -8.02 15.70 1.19
CA TYR A 48 -7.74 14.56 0.32
C TYR A 48 -8.93 13.58 0.21
N ASP A 49 -9.59 13.27 1.33
CA ASP A 49 -10.76 12.37 1.34
C ASP A 49 -11.94 12.97 0.54
N GLN A 50 -12.14 14.29 0.64
CA GLN A 50 -13.18 15.01 -0.09
C GLN A 50 -12.87 15.09 -1.59
N GLU A 51 -11.60 15.32 -1.95
CA GLU A 51 -11.13 15.28 -3.34
C GLU A 51 -11.38 13.90 -3.97
N GLN A 52 -11.00 12.82 -3.27
CA GLN A 52 -11.23 11.44 -3.69
C GLN A 52 -12.74 11.14 -3.88
N LEU A 53 -13.57 11.64 -2.96
CA LEU A 53 -15.03 11.50 -3.06
C LEU A 53 -15.60 12.27 -4.26
N ALA A 54 -15.15 13.51 -4.47
CA ALA A 54 -15.59 14.36 -5.58
C ALA A 54 -15.19 13.77 -6.93
N ALA A 55 -13.98 13.20 -7.02
CA ALA A 55 -13.48 12.48 -8.19
C ALA A 55 -14.07 11.06 -8.33
N ARG A 56 -14.99 10.66 -7.44
CA ARG A 56 -15.66 9.34 -7.44
C ARG A 56 -14.66 8.17 -7.44
N VAL A 57 -13.52 8.35 -6.79
CA VAL A 57 -12.50 7.30 -6.69
C VAL A 57 -13.06 6.15 -5.86
N ALA A 58 -13.18 4.98 -6.49
CA ALA A 58 -13.83 3.82 -5.90
C ALA A 58 -12.92 2.58 -5.83
N TYR A 59 -11.61 2.70 -6.09
CA TYR A 59 -10.73 1.51 -6.15
C TYR A 59 -10.45 0.87 -4.79
N HIS A 60 -10.56 1.62 -3.68
CA HIS A 60 -10.17 1.13 -2.35
C HIS A 60 -10.91 -0.16 -1.98
N LYS A 61 -12.24 -0.16 -2.13
CA LYS A 61 -13.09 -1.31 -1.82
C LYS A 61 -12.77 -2.55 -2.67
N PRO A 62 -12.83 -2.53 -4.01
CA PRO A 62 -12.55 -3.72 -4.81
C PRO A 62 -11.10 -4.22 -4.64
N LEU A 63 -10.13 -3.32 -4.44
CA LEU A 63 -8.75 -3.72 -4.14
C LEU A 63 -8.69 -4.49 -2.81
N ILE A 64 -9.31 -3.97 -1.75
CA ILE A 64 -9.36 -4.63 -0.45
C ILE A 64 -10.17 -5.93 -0.48
N GLU A 65 -11.24 -6.02 -1.26
CA GLU A 65 -11.99 -7.27 -1.46
C GLU A 65 -11.12 -8.35 -2.15
N CYS A 66 -10.35 -7.98 -3.17
CA CYS A 66 -9.38 -8.89 -3.81
C CYS A 66 -8.27 -9.31 -2.85
N PHE A 67 -7.71 -8.35 -2.11
CA PHE A 67 -6.69 -8.61 -1.10
C PHE A 67 -7.19 -9.55 0.00
N HIS A 68 -8.41 -9.33 0.49
CA HIS A 68 -9.05 -10.21 1.48
C HIS A 68 -9.21 -11.64 0.99
N LYS A 69 -9.61 -11.85 -0.27
CA LYS A 69 -9.69 -13.20 -0.86
C LYS A 69 -8.33 -13.87 -0.87
N ALA A 70 -7.28 -13.17 -1.29
CA ALA A 70 -5.92 -13.69 -1.26
C ALA A 70 -5.45 -14.04 0.16
N LEU A 71 -5.75 -13.18 1.16
CA LEU A 71 -5.43 -13.47 2.55
C LEU A 71 -6.13 -14.74 3.05
N LYS A 72 -7.40 -14.97 2.70
CA LYS A 72 -8.13 -16.19 3.09
C LYS A 72 -7.56 -17.45 2.45
N GLU A 73 -7.03 -17.36 1.23
CA GLU A 73 -6.39 -18.50 0.56
C GLU A 73 -5.06 -18.87 1.22
N VAL A 74 -4.27 -17.87 1.61
CA VAL A 74 -2.95 -18.04 2.23
C VAL A 74 -3.04 -18.38 3.72
N PHE A 75 -3.94 -17.74 4.46
CA PHE A 75 -4.07 -17.84 5.91
C PHE A 75 -5.40 -18.48 6.31
N GLN A 76 -5.51 -19.78 6.09
CA GLN A 76 -6.75 -20.53 6.36
C GLN A 76 -7.03 -20.70 7.86
N ASP A 77 -5.97 -20.89 8.66
CA ASP A 77 -6.08 -21.20 10.09
C ASP A 77 -5.81 -19.98 11.00
N LYS A 78 -5.49 -18.81 10.41
CA LYS A 78 -5.13 -17.61 11.17
C LYS A 78 -6.34 -16.69 11.32
N GLN A 79 -6.62 -16.26 12.55
CA GLN A 79 -7.66 -15.28 12.80
C GLN A 79 -7.28 -13.92 12.20
N LYS A 80 -8.27 -13.14 11.75
CA LYS A 80 -8.05 -11.86 11.06
C LYS A 80 -7.29 -10.83 11.91
N ASP A 81 -7.50 -10.84 13.22
CA ASP A 81 -6.81 -9.99 14.19
C ASP A 81 -5.35 -10.41 14.47
N GLN A 82 -4.98 -11.63 14.09
CA GLN A 82 -3.61 -12.13 14.19
C GLN A 82 -2.79 -11.84 12.92
N ILE A 83 -3.44 -11.56 11.79
CA ILE A 83 -2.77 -11.22 10.52
C ILE A 83 -2.26 -9.79 10.62
N LYS A 84 -0.94 -9.62 10.71
CA LYS A 84 -0.26 -8.32 10.72
C LYS A 84 -0.21 -7.75 9.31
N ILE A 85 -0.94 -6.66 9.07
CA ILE A 85 -1.01 -5.99 7.76
C ILE A 85 -0.27 -4.65 7.85
N ILE A 86 0.57 -4.35 6.87
CA ILE A 86 1.09 -3.00 6.64
C ILE A 86 0.38 -2.36 5.44
N ASP A 87 -0.26 -1.22 5.68
CA ASP A 87 -0.79 -0.33 4.65
C ASP A 87 0.32 0.64 4.24
N ALA A 88 0.97 0.35 3.12
CA ALA A 88 2.14 1.06 2.63
C ALA A 88 1.72 2.19 1.69
N ALA A 89 2.23 3.40 1.96
CA ALA A 89 1.69 4.65 1.44
C ALA A 89 0.20 4.82 1.79
N ALA A 90 -0.12 4.65 3.08
CA ALA A 90 -1.47 4.64 3.62
C ALA A 90 -2.25 5.94 3.35
N GLY A 91 -1.56 7.06 3.12
CA GLY A 91 -2.17 8.37 2.99
C GLY A 91 -3.05 8.71 4.20
N THR A 92 -4.28 9.16 3.93
CA THR A 92 -5.30 9.42 4.95
C THR A 92 -5.97 8.15 5.49
N GLY A 93 -5.61 6.97 5.00
CA GLY A 93 -6.02 5.68 5.54
C GLY A 93 -7.33 5.10 5.01
N LEU A 94 -7.72 5.44 3.78
CA LEU A 94 -8.95 4.93 3.15
C LEU A 94 -8.92 3.40 2.93
N MET A 95 -7.74 2.83 2.63
CA MET A 95 -7.57 1.37 2.53
C MET A 95 -7.77 0.68 3.87
N GLY A 96 -7.21 1.25 4.96
CA GLY A 96 -7.43 0.77 6.31
C GLY A 96 -8.91 0.75 6.71
N VAL A 97 -9.71 1.73 6.27
CA VAL A 97 -11.16 1.75 6.55
C VAL A 97 -11.86 0.55 5.94
N GLU A 98 -11.54 0.21 4.69
CA GLU A 98 -12.10 -0.97 4.04
C GLU A 98 -11.61 -2.27 4.69
N LEU A 99 -10.34 -2.34 5.12
CA LEU A 99 -9.83 -3.49 5.90
C LEU A 99 -10.58 -3.66 7.23
N LYS A 100 -10.84 -2.55 7.93
CA LYS A 100 -11.58 -2.56 9.20
C LYS A 100 -13.02 -3.05 9.02
N LYS A 101 -13.70 -2.69 7.92
CA LYS A 101 -15.03 -3.21 7.58
C LYS A 101 -15.03 -4.73 7.38
N LEU A 102 -13.91 -5.30 6.95
CA LEU A 102 -13.69 -6.74 6.84
C LEU A 102 -13.14 -7.37 8.13
N GLU A 103 -13.12 -6.64 9.25
CA GLU A 103 -12.74 -7.07 10.60
C GLU A 103 -11.24 -7.31 10.82
N TYR A 104 -10.37 -6.83 9.91
CA TYR A 104 -8.95 -6.76 10.21
C TYR A 104 -8.68 -5.64 11.23
N THR A 105 -7.86 -5.92 12.23
CA THR A 105 -7.58 -4.98 13.34
C THR A 105 -6.10 -4.78 13.64
N ASN A 106 -5.24 -5.66 13.14
CA ASN A 106 -3.80 -5.59 13.33
C ASN A 106 -3.13 -4.96 12.11
N ILE A 107 -3.48 -3.69 11.88
CA ILE A 107 -3.09 -2.92 10.71
C ILE A 107 -2.14 -1.81 11.16
N SER A 108 -1.00 -1.68 10.49
CA SER A 108 -0.09 -0.54 10.66
C SER A 108 -0.14 0.36 9.42
N ALA A 109 0.07 1.66 9.60
CA ALA A 109 0.16 2.63 8.50
C ALA A 109 1.61 3.06 8.27
N LEU A 110 2.07 3.07 7.02
CA LEU A 110 3.33 3.65 6.61
C LEU A 110 3.07 4.73 5.55
N ASP A 111 3.52 5.95 5.79
CA ASP A 111 3.47 7.02 4.79
C ASP A 111 4.63 8.00 5.00
N ILE A 112 5.04 8.70 3.93
CA ILE A 112 6.09 9.72 4.00
C ILE A 112 5.58 11.03 4.61
N SER A 113 4.27 11.29 4.50
CA SER A 113 3.63 12.52 4.97
C SER A 113 3.11 12.36 6.40
N PRO A 114 3.70 13.07 7.38
CA PRO A 114 3.18 13.06 8.74
C PRO A 114 1.77 13.65 8.83
N LYS A 115 1.40 14.60 7.96
CA LYS A 115 0.02 15.14 7.98
C LYS A 115 -1.00 14.16 7.40
N MET A 116 -0.64 13.37 6.39
CA MET A 116 -1.48 12.26 5.94
C MET A 116 -1.72 11.25 7.08
N LEU A 117 -0.65 10.86 7.79
CA LEU A 117 -0.77 9.98 8.97
C LEU A 117 -1.61 10.58 10.09
N ASN A 118 -1.58 11.91 10.28
CA ASN A 118 -2.46 12.59 11.24
C ASN A 118 -3.94 12.44 10.87
N GLU A 119 -4.29 12.52 9.58
CA GLU A 119 -5.65 12.25 9.12
C GLU A 119 -6.04 10.77 9.27
N ALA A 120 -5.11 9.86 8.98
CA ALA A 120 -5.30 8.42 9.21
C ALA A 120 -5.55 8.11 10.70
N LYS A 121 -4.82 8.79 11.60
CA LYS A 121 -4.98 8.62 13.05
C LYS A 121 -6.37 8.97 13.55
N LYS A 122 -7.03 9.97 12.97
CA LYS A 122 -8.41 10.35 13.34
C LYS A 122 -9.42 9.23 13.11
N LYS A 123 -9.12 8.28 12.21
CA LYS A 123 -10.00 7.15 11.91
C LYS A 123 -9.95 6.05 12.98
N ASN A 124 -8.93 6.04 13.85
CA ASN A 124 -8.78 5.10 14.96
C ASN A 124 -8.88 3.61 14.57
N ILE A 125 -8.22 3.25 13.46
CA ILE A 125 -8.23 1.88 12.90
C ILE A 125 -6.85 1.23 12.86
N TYR A 126 -5.78 2.02 12.89
CA TYR A 126 -4.40 1.54 12.84
C TYR A 126 -3.85 1.37 14.25
N LYS A 127 -3.07 0.31 14.43
CA LYS A 127 -2.35 0.01 15.67
C LYS A 127 -1.14 0.93 15.84
N ASP A 128 -0.36 1.06 14.77
CA ASP A 128 0.91 1.79 14.76
C ASP A 128 1.04 2.64 13.48
N PHE A 129 1.85 3.70 13.54
CA PHE A 129 2.09 4.65 12.46
C PHE A 129 3.58 4.85 12.25
N ILE A 130 4.04 4.71 11.02
CA ILE A 130 5.44 4.77 10.63
C ILE A 130 5.58 5.89 9.61
N CYS A 131 6.31 6.95 9.97
CA CYS A 131 6.51 8.11 9.11
C CYS A 131 7.87 7.98 8.39
N ALA A 132 7.90 7.29 7.27
CA ALA A 132 9.13 7.03 6.53
C ALA A 132 8.92 7.01 5.02
N SER A 133 9.97 7.34 4.28
CA SER A 133 9.99 7.19 2.83
C SER A 133 10.26 5.74 2.44
N LEU A 134 9.41 5.17 1.58
CA LEU A 134 9.67 3.88 0.92
C LEU A 134 10.85 3.95 -0.07
N CYS A 135 11.35 5.14 -0.41
CA CYS A 135 12.49 5.30 -1.30
C CYS A 135 13.84 5.19 -0.55
N ARG A 136 13.87 5.35 0.78
CA ARG A 136 15.06 5.12 1.63
C ARG A 136 15.10 3.67 2.09
N LYS A 137 16.27 3.05 1.98
CA LYS A 137 16.52 1.66 2.38
C LYS A 137 17.56 1.56 3.48
N PRO A 138 17.40 0.60 4.41
CA PRO A 138 16.14 0.05 4.92
C PRO A 138 15.43 1.03 5.88
N ILE A 139 14.12 0.87 6.10
CA ILE A 139 13.39 1.60 7.15
C ILE A 139 13.77 0.99 8.52
N PRO A 140 14.50 1.71 9.39
CA PRO A 140 15.07 1.12 10.61
C PRO A 140 14.04 0.64 11.63
N GLU A 141 12.84 1.22 11.63
CA GLU A 141 11.74 0.88 12.53
C GLU A 141 11.04 -0.43 12.16
N ILE A 142 11.36 -1.02 11.01
CA ILE A 142 10.70 -2.21 10.50
C ILE A 142 11.69 -3.37 10.36
N GLU A 143 11.44 -4.44 11.10
CA GLU A 143 12.19 -5.69 11.02
C GLU A 143 11.87 -6.46 9.72
N THR A 144 12.82 -7.27 9.26
CA THR A 144 12.59 -8.17 8.12
C THR A 144 11.52 -9.20 8.48
N GLY A 145 10.51 -9.38 7.63
CA GLY A 145 9.42 -10.33 7.88
C GLY A 145 8.45 -9.94 9.01
N GLN A 146 8.44 -8.67 9.43
CA GLN A 146 7.60 -8.18 10.53
C GLN A 146 6.10 -8.34 10.27
N PHE A 147 5.67 -8.17 9.01
CA PHE A 147 4.27 -8.22 8.60
C PHE A 147 3.95 -9.52 7.86
N ASP A 148 2.72 -10.02 8.01
CA ASP A 148 2.24 -11.20 7.29
C ASP A 148 1.82 -10.84 5.86
N ALA A 149 1.33 -9.61 5.66
CA ALA A 149 0.90 -9.13 4.36
C ALA A 149 1.05 -7.60 4.25
N LEU A 150 1.12 -7.13 3.00
CA LEU A 150 1.21 -5.71 2.66
C LEU A 150 0.14 -5.36 1.63
N VAL A 151 -0.50 -4.22 1.82
CA VAL A 151 -1.32 -3.57 0.79
C VAL A 151 -0.73 -2.20 0.47
N CYS A 152 -0.82 -1.79 -0.80
CA CYS A 152 -0.34 -0.50 -1.27
C CYS A 152 -1.23 -0.04 -2.43
N GLY A 153 -1.98 1.06 -2.23
CA GLY A 153 -2.95 1.56 -3.18
C GLY A 153 -2.77 3.05 -3.44
N GLY A 154 -2.77 3.48 -4.70
CA GLY A 154 -2.70 4.91 -5.10
C GLY A 154 -1.29 5.48 -5.24
N SER A 155 -0.27 4.93 -4.59
CA SER A 155 1.13 5.42 -4.67
C SER A 155 1.97 4.79 -5.79
N LEU A 156 1.52 3.66 -6.35
CA LEU A 156 2.20 2.96 -7.46
C LEU A 156 2.05 3.69 -8.81
N VAL A 157 1.19 4.70 -8.86
CA VAL A 157 0.96 5.53 -10.03
C VAL A 157 2.27 6.26 -10.39
N GLU A 158 2.70 6.11 -11.65
CA GLU A 158 3.92 6.67 -12.27
C GLU A 158 5.28 6.12 -11.81
N GLY A 159 5.33 4.99 -11.10
CA GLY A 159 6.62 4.38 -10.71
C GLY A 159 7.38 5.20 -9.66
N ARG A 160 6.63 5.94 -8.83
CA ARG A 160 7.16 6.74 -7.71
C ARG A 160 7.89 5.89 -6.67
N ILE A 161 7.46 4.65 -6.51
CA ILE A 161 8.20 3.63 -5.77
C ILE A 161 9.14 2.96 -6.77
N GLY A 162 10.43 3.30 -6.70
CA GLY A 162 11.46 2.67 -7.52
C GLY A 162 11.72 1.21 -7.12
N PRO A 163 12.59 0.49 -7.86
CA PRO A 163 13.01 -0.88 -7.51
C PRO A 163 13.51 -1.00 -6.07
N SER A 164 14.03 0.10 -5.53
CA SER A 164 14.41 0.16 -4.14
C SER A 164 13.20 -0.05 -3.21
N GLY A 165 12.18 0.79 -3.30
CA GLY A 165 11.03 0.66 -2.41
C GLY A 165 10.28 -0.67 -2.57
N PHE A 166 10.26 -1.26 -3.78
CA PHE A 166 9.72 -2.62 -3.93
C PHE A 166 10.50 -3.67 -3.14
N ALA A 167 11.84 -3.62 -3.18
CA ALA A 167 12.65 -4.55 -2.39
C ALA A 167 12.46 -4.34 -0.89
N GLU A 168 12.24 -3.09 -0.45
CA GLU A 168 11.89 -2.80 0.94
C GLU A 168 10.52 -3.37 1.30
N MET A 169 9.51 -3.19 0.46
CA MET A 169 8.18 -3.79 0.61
C MET A 169 8.24 -5.31 0.76
N ILE A 170 9.08 -5.97 -0.05
CA ILE A 170 9.32 -7.41 0.06
C ILE A 170 10.00 -7.76 1.38
N ARG A 171 11.04 -7.01 1.80
CA ARG A 171 11.75 -7.24 3.06
C ARG A 171 10.84 -7.16 4.28
N MET A 172 9.89 -6.22 4.30
CA MET A 172 8.97 -6.02 5.42
C MET A 172 7.96 -7.18 5.59
N VAL A 173 7.70 -7.94 4.52
CA VAL A 173 6.71 -9.02 4.51
C VAL A 173 7.38 -10.38 4.71
N ARG A 174 6.79 -11.20 5.56
CA ARG A 174 7.23 -12.57 5.83
C ARG A 174 7.21 -13.38 4.54
N THR A 175 8.32 -14.05 4.23
CA THR A 175 8.39 -14.92 3.05
C THR A 175 7.91 -16.32 3.37
N ALA A 176 7.66 -17.13 2.33
CA ALA A 176 7.25 -18.52 2.50
C ALA A 176 8.31 -19.36 3.24
N GLU A 177 9.59 -19.00 3.14
CA GLU A 177 10.71 -19.64 3.84
C GLU A 177 10.65 -19.41 5.36
N ASP A 178 10.02 -18.30 5.78
CA ASP A 178 9.79 -17.93 7.17
C ASP A 178 8.44 -18.44 7.72
N MET A 179 7.65 -19.13 6.89
CA MET A 179 6.38 -19.74 7.29
C MET A 179 6.61 -21.19 7.76
N PRO A 180 5.83 -21.68 8.76
CA PRO A 180 5.85 -23.08 9.14
C PRO A 180 5.68 -23.99 7.92
N LYS A 181 6.44 -25.09 7.86
CA LYS A 181 6.56 -25.94 6.65
C LYS A 181 5.21 -26.50 6.16
N GLU A 182 4.22 -26.54 7.04
CA GLU A 182 2.84 -26.95 6.77
C GLU A 182 2.09 -25.96 5.85
N THR A 183 2.56 -24.72 5.72
CA THR A 183 1.94 -23.65 4.90
C THR A 183 2.54 -23.57 3.49
N LEU A 184 3.68 -24.23 3.24
CA LEU A 184 4.49 -24.10 2.01
C LEU A 184 3.85 -24.69 0.75
N GLY A 185 2.77 -25.46 0.87
CA GLY A 185 2.14 -26.17 -0.25
C GLY A 185 1.52 -25.29 -1.34
N PHE A 186 1.36 -23.97 -1.13
CA PHE A 186 0.48 -23.16 -1.98
C PHE A 186 1.10 -21.89 -2.62
N VAL A 187 2.21 -21.37 -2.09
CA VAL A 187 2.71 -20.02 -2.46
C VAL A 187 3.28 -19.93 -3.89
N TYR A 188 3.62 -21.05 -4.53
CA TYR A 188 4.27 -21.04 -5.85
C TYR A 188 3.39 -20.62 -7.05
N LYS A 189 2.08 -20.42 -6.86
CA LYS A 189 1.13 -20.27 -7.98
C LYS A 189 0.88 -18.82 -8.44
N VAL A 190 1.21 -17.80 -7.65
CA VAL A 190 0.86 -16.40 -7.95
C VAL A 190 1.93 -15.68 -8.79
N LEU A 191 3.18 -16.14 -8.81
CA LEU A 191 4.26 -15.48 -9.58
C LEU A 191 4.49 -16.06 -10.98
N LYS A 192 3.77 -17.12 -11.37
CA LYS A 192 4.01 -17.83 -12.64
C LYS A 192 2.91 -17.79 -13.69
N ASN A 193 1.75 -17.20 -13.41
CA ASN A 193 0.74 -16.97 -14.46
C ASN A 193 0.85 -15.54 -14.99
#